data_AF-A0A3D5N449-F1
#
_entry.id   AF-A0A3D5N449-F1
#
_cell.length_a   1.000
_cell.length_b   1.000
_cell.length_c   1.000
_cell.angle_alpha   90.00
_cell.angle_beta   90.00
_cell.angle_gamma   90.00
#
_symmetry.space_group_name_H-M   'P 1'
#
loop_
_entity.id
_entity.type
_entity.pdbx_description
1 polymer ?
#
loop_
_entity_poly.entity_id
_entity_poly.type
_entity_poly.pdbx_seq_one_letter_code
_entity_poly.pdbx_strand_id
1 'polypeptide(L)'
;DRKTGSVSEGVRNLHPVYLDRALNAEAWDVDGNRYIDFVGGIGVLTVGHRHPVVMDRVAKQCDRFTHSCFNALPHEPYVAVTDWLAANCPIEGPAKSMLT
;
A
#
# COMPACT_ATOMS: atom_id res chain seq x y z
N ASP A 1 -29.52 -0.82 -0.23
CA ASP A 1 -28.18 -1.39 -0.11
C ASP A 1 -27.15 -0.27 -0.29
N ARG A 2 -26.27 0.00 0.69
CA ARG A 2 -25.29 1.13 0.63
C ARG A 2 -24.21 0.92 -0.44
N LYS A 3 -24.13 -0.29 -0.97
CA LYS A 3 -23.02 -0.83 -1.77
C LYS A 3 -22.85 -0.19 -3.17
N THR A 4 -23.85 0.54 -3.67
CA THR A 4 -23.83 1.16 -5.02
C THR A 4 -24.37 2.59 -5.11
N GLY A 5 -25.01 3.11 -4.06
CA GLY A 5 -25.83 4.33 -4.19
C GLY A 5 -25.06 5.63 -4.46
N SER A 6 -23.79 5.70 -4.11
CA SER A 6 -22.95 6.90 -4.26
C SER A 6 -21.69 6.68 -5.10
N VAL A 7 -21.49 5.47 -5.64
CA VAL A 7 -20.31 5.12 -6.42
C VAL A 7 -20.70 5.11 -7.90
N SER A 8 -19.98 5.87 -8.71
CA SER A 8 -20.19 5.89 -10.16
C SER A 8 -20.02 4.50 -10.77
N GLU A 9 -20.88 4.13 -11.70
CA GLU A 9 -20.84 2.85 -12.43
C GLU A 9 -19.56 2.68 -13.28
N GLY A 10 -18.81 3.77 -13.52
CA GLY A 10 -17.49 3.69 -14.13
C GLY A 10 -16.48 2.91 -13.29
N VAL A 11 -16.70 2.81 -11.98
CA VAL A 11 -15.90 1.99 -11.07
C VAL A 11 -16.53 0.61 -10.96
N ARG A 12 -16.12 -0.30 -11.85
CA ARG A 12 -16.64 -1.67 -11.86
C ARG A 12 -15.98 -2.53 -10.79
N ASN A 13 -16.80 -3.22 -10.00
CA ASN A 13 -16.33 -4.22 -9.04
C ASN A 13 -16.14 -5.57 -9.72
N LEU A 14 -14.93 -6.12 -9.68
CA LEU A 14 -14.62 -7.46 -10.22
C LEU A 14 -15.24 -8.59 -9.39
N HIS A 15 -15.30 -8.38 -8.08
CA HIS A 15 -15.89 -9.33 -7.13
C HIS A 15 -16.93 -8.57 -6.29
N PRO A 16 -18.14 -9.14 -6.08
CA PRO A 16 -19.13 -8.55 -5.19
C PRO A 16 -18.81 -8.81 -3.71
N VAL A 17 -17.52 -8.80 -3.34
CA VAL A 17 -17.00 -9.10 -2.01
C VAL A 17 -16.59 -7.79 -1.34
N TYR A 18 -17.16 -7.51 -0.17
CA TYR A 18 -16.87 -6.31 0.60
C TYR A 18 -16.01 -6.71 1.80
N LEU A 19 -14.71 -6.39 1.75
CA LEU A 19 -13.77 -6.79 2.78
C LEU A 19 -14.00 -6.04 4.10
N ASP A 20 -13.90 -6.77 5.21
CA ASP A 20 -13.87 -6.28 6.59
C ASP A 20 -12.44 -6.21 7.12
N ARG A 21 -11.70 -7.32 7.00
CA ARG A 21 -10.30 -7.41 7.46
C ARG A 21 -9.49 -8.37 6.59
N ALA A 22 -8.18 -8.25 6.66
CA ALA A 22 -7.24 -9.16 6.01
C ALA A 22 -5.92 -9.27 6.78
N LEU A 23 -5.23 -10.39 6.62
CA LEU A 23 -3.92 -10.68 7.20
C LEU A 23 -3.17 -11.66 6.30
N ASN A 24 -1.94 -11.31 5.92
CA ASN A 24 -1.13 -12.07 4.97
C ASN A 24 -1.92 -12.36 3.67
N ALA A 25 -2.19 -13.63 3.35
CA ALA A 25 -2.95 -14.04 2.18
C ALA A 25 -4.44 -14.32 2.49
N GLU A 26 -4.90 -14.04 3.71
CA GLU A 26 -6.30 -14.29 4.10
C GLU A 26 -7.08 -12.99 4.16
N ALA A 27 -8.32 -13.02 3.67
CA ALA A 27 -9.25 -11.90 3.70
C ALA A 27 -10.62 -12.38 4.17
N TRP A 28 -11.35 -11.51 4.84
CA TRP A 28 -12.71 -11.78 5.30
C TRP A 28 -13.64 -10.67 4.88
N ASP A 29 -14.83 -11.02 4.41
CA ASP A 29 -15.87 -10.04 4.10
C ASP A 29 -16.68 -9.63 5.34
N VAL A 30 -17.54 -8.64 5.14
CA VAL A 30 -18.46 -8.11 6.17
C VAL A 30 -19.50 -9.13 6.63
N ASP A 31 -19.71 -10.21 5.89
CA ASP A 31 -20.63 -11.30 6.22
C ASP A 31 -19.90 -12.45 6.96
N GLY A 32 -18.58 -12.33 7.15
CA GLY A 32 -17.74 -13.28 7.88
C GLY A 32 -17.13 -14.39 7.02
N ASN A 33 -17.37 -14.41 5.71
CA ASN A 33 -16.79 -15.39 4.81
C ASN A 33 -15.27 -15.18 4.70
N ARG A 34 -14.50 -16.27 4.71
CA ARG A 34 -13.04 -16.24 4.58
C ARG A 34 -12.61 -16.64 3.18
N TYR A 35 -11.65 -15.91 2.63
CA TYR A 35 -11.07 -16.09 1.31
C TYR A 35 -9.55 -16.21 1.37
N ILE A 36 -8.98 -16.88 0.39
CA ILE A 36 -7.55 -16.81 0.07
C ILE A 36 -7.36 -15.76 -1.03
N ASP A 37 -6.55 -14.74 -0.76
CA ASP A 37 -6.29 -13.64 -1.68
C ASP A 37 -5.17 -14.00 -2.67
N PHE A 38 -5.56 -14.39 -3.88
CA PHE A 38 -4.67 -14.52 -5.03
C PHE A 38 -4.72 -13.31 -5.98
N VAL A 39 -5.48 -12.28 -5.65
CA VAL A 39 -5.49 -11.00 -6.40
C VAL A 39 -4.31 -10.14 -5.97
N GLY A 40 -3.94 -10.20 -4.68
CA GLY A 40 -2.79 -9.48 -4.12
C GLY A 40 -2.87 -7.97 -4.31
N GLY A 41 -4.09 -7.42 -4.37
CA GLY A 41 -4.33 -6.01 -4.66
C GLY A 41 -3.77 -5.56 -6.01
N ILE A 42 -3.82 -6.42 -7.04
CA ILE A 42 -3.22 -6.15 -8.36
C ILE A 42 -1.68 -6.01 -8.23
N GLY A 43 -1.07 -7.00 -7.58
CA GLY A 43 0.39 -7.07 -7.41
C GLY A 43 0.98 -6.14 -6.33
N VAL A 44 0.18 -5.32 -5.68
CA VAL A 44 0.62 -4.36 -4.65
C VAL A 44 1.05 -5.06 -3.35
N LEU A 45 0.33 -6.11 -2.95
CA LEU A 45 0.46 -6.73 -1.63
C LEU A 45 1.47 -7.89 -1.65
N THR A 46 2.65 -7.69 -2.22
CA THR A 46 3.68 -8.73 -2.37
C THR A 46 4.15 -9.31 -1.03
N VAL A 47 4.14 -8.50 0.03
CA VAL A 47 4.48 -8.93 1.41
C VAL A 47 3.25 -9.31 2.26
N GLY A 48 2.09 -9.44 1.62
CA GLY A 48 0.82 -9.77 2.26
C GLY A 48 0.15 -8.59 2.97
N HIS A 49 -1.14 -8.76 3.29
CA HIS A 49 -1.91 -7.79 4.07
C HIS A 49 -1.31 -7.63 5.47
N ARG A 50 -1.15 -6.37 5.91
CA ARG A 50 -0.74 -6.00 7.28
C ARG A 50 0.55 -6.69 7.76
N HIS A 51 1.57 -6.79 6.90
CA HIS A 51 2.87 -7.31 7.31
C HIS A 51 3.37 -6.60 8.59
N PRO A 52 3.71 -7.34 9.67
CA PRO A 52 3.91 -6.75 11.01
C PRO A 52 5.00 -5.67 11.04
N VAL A 53 6.08 -5.86 10.28
CA VAL A 53 7.15 -4.86 10.15
C VAL A 53 6.66 -3.58 9.49
N VAL A 54 5.80 -3.68 8.46
CA VAL A 54 5.27 -2.50 7.77
C VAL A 54 4.34 -1.74 8.69
N MET A 55 3.44 -2.44 9.38
CA MET A 55 2.49 -1.83 10.32
C MET A 55 3.19 -1.08 11.46
N ASP A 56 4.23 -1.67 12.04
CA ASP A 56 5.03 -1.04 13.10
C ASP A 56 5.72 0.25 12.61
N ARG A 57 6.33 0.22 11.42
CA ARG A 57 7.03 1.39 10.85
C ARG A 57 6.08 2.52 10.47
N VAL A 58 4.92 2.19 9.91
CA VAL A 58 3.86 3.17 9.61
C VAL A 58 3.36 3.84 10.88
N ALA A 59 3.01 3.06 11.92
CA ALA A 59 2.54 3.60 13.19
C ALA A 59 3.55 4.59 13.81
N LYS A 60 4.82 4.18 13.91
CA LYS A 60 5.90 5.03 14.43
C LYS A 60 6.11 6.32 13.64
N GLN A 61 5.91 6.28 12.33
CA GLN A 61 6.04 7.48 11.50
C GLN A 61 4.85 8.42 11.68
N CYS A 62 3.63 7.87 11.79
CA CYS A 62 2.42 8.65 12.04
C CYS A 62 2.46 9.43 13.37
N ASP A 63 3.16 8.91 14.39
CA ASP A 63 3.41 9.63 15.65
C ASP A 63 4.29 10.88 15.48
N ARG A 64 5.03 11.00 14.38
CA ARG A 64 5.94 12.12 14.09
C ARG A 64 5.32 13.14 13.16
N PHE A 65 4.91 12.70 11.97
CA PHE A 65 4.24 13.51 10.95
C PHE A 65 3.75 12.64 9.79
N THR A 66 2.79 13.16 9.01
CA THR A 66 2.21 12.46 7.85
C THR A 66 2.62 13.05 6.51
N HIS A 67 2.74 14.38 6.40
CA HIS A 67 3.03 15.05 5.14
C HIS A 67 3.76 16.37 5.37
N SER A 68 4.79 16.64 4.58
CA SER A 68 5.56 17.90 4.64
C SER A 68 5.82 18.53 3.26
N CYS A 69 5.42 17.87 2.17
CA CYS A 69 5.82 18.18 0.80
C CYS A 69 7.36 18.20 0.66
N PHE A 70 7.96 17.12 0.15
CA PHE A 70 9.41 16.90 0.25
C PHE A 70 10.27 18.05 -0.30
N ASN A 71 9.83 18.70 -1.39
CA ASN A 71 10.55 19.85 -1.97
C ASN A 71 10.43 21.14 -1.14
N ALA A 72 9.48 21.23 -0.22
CA ALA A 72 9.33 22.35 0.72
C ALA A 72 10.05 22.06 2.04
N LEU A 73 9.84 20.86 2.61
CA LEU A 73 10.44 20.42 3.87
C LEU A 73 10.90 18.95 3.73
N PRO A 74 12.17 18.71 3.38
CA PRO A 74 12.69 17.38 3.10
C PRO A 74 12.80 16.53 4.38
N HIS A 75 12.73 15.22 4.20
CA HIS A 75 12.81 14.25 5.30
C HIS A 75 13.61 13.00 4.92
N GLU A 76 14.31 12.44 5.90
CA GLU A 76 15.24 11.32 5.74
C GLU A 76 14.62 10.05 5.12
N PRO A 77 13.36 9.65 5.41
CA PRO A 77 12.77 8.46 4.79
C PRO A 77 12.69 8.51 3.25
N TYR A 78 12.52 9.69 2.65
CA TYR A 78 12.51 9.82 1.18
C TYR A 78 13.89 9.50 0.61
N VAL A 79 14.94 10.10 1.20
CA VAL A 79 16.33 9.91 0.79
C VAL A 79 16.74 8.45 0.92
N ALA A 80 16.38 7.81 2.04
CA ALA A 80 16.68 6.40 2.28
C ALA A 80 16.07 5.47 1.20
N VAL A 81 14.85 5.75 0.75
CA VAL A 81 14.22 4.99 -0.35
C VAL A 81 14.92 5.27 -1.68
N THR A 82 15.26 6.53 -1.98
CA THR A 82 15.95 6.85 -3.23
C THR A 82 17.36 6.25 -3.30
N ASP A 83 18.07 6.20 -2.18
CA ASP A 83 19.39 5.56 -2.06
C ASP A 83 19.26 4.04 -2.25
N TRP A 84 18.26 3.42 -1.61
CA TRP A 84 17.99 2.00 -1.79
C TRP A 84 17.66 1.67 -3.25
N LEU A 85 16.84 2.48 -3.91
CA LEU A 85 16.52 2.31 -5.34
C LEU A 85 17.76 2.45 -6.21
N ALA A 86 18.58 3.49 -5.99
CA ALA A 86 19.81 3.70 -6.76
C ALA A 86 20.80 2.53 -6.64
N ALA A 87 20.84 1.87 -5.47
CA ALA A 87 21.71 0.72 -5.23
C ALA A 87 21.17 -0.62 -5.78
N ASN A 88 19.86 -0.77 -5.95
CA ASN A 88 19.23 -2.07 -6.25
C ASN A 88 18.54 -2.12 -7.61
N CYS A 89 18.24 -0.99 -8.25
CA CYS A 89 17.70 -0.99 -9.60
C CYS A 89 18.79 -1.41 -10.61
N PRO A 90 18.47 -2.28 -11.59
CA PRO A 90 19.43 -2.77 -12.58
C PRO A 90 19.68 -1.71 -13.68
N ILE A 91 20.23 -0.56 -13.28
CA ILE A 91 20.61 0.55 -14.15
C ILE A 91 22.13 0.66 -14.13
N GLU A 92 22.76 0.69 -15.30
CA GLU A 92 24.21 0.90 -15.40
C GLU A 92 24.58 2.35 -15.09
N GLY A 93 25.60 2.54 -14.24
CA GLY A 93 26.10 3.87 -13.87
C GLY A 93 25.26 4.58 -12.79
N PRO A 94 25.47 5.89 -12.58
CA PRO A 94 24.77 6.65 -11.54
C PRO A 94 23.25 6.70 -11.78
N ALA A 95 22.47 6.24 -10.80
CA ALA A 95 21.02 6.30 -10.82
C ALA A 95 20.46 7.37 -9.87
N LYS A 96 19.35 8.00 -10.26
CA LYS A 96 18.58 8.94 -9.44
C LYS A 96 17.09 8.59 -9.57
N SER A 97 16.34 8.81 -8.51
CA SER A 97 14.92 8.49 -8.45
C SER A 97 14.11 9.66 -7.90
N MET A 98 12.82 9.68 -8.22
CA MET A 98 11.83 10.61 -7.70
C MET A 98 10.61 9.79 -7.28
N LEU A 99 10.15 9.99 -6.05
CA LEU A 99 8.90 9.42 -5.54
C LEU A 99 7.78 10.42 -5.80
N THR A 100 6.70 9.94 -6.41
CA THR A 100 5.47 10.68 -6.71
C THR A 100 4.39 10.42 -5.66
#